data_AF-A0A7L4I6D2-F1
#
_entry.id   AF-A0A7L4I6D2-F1
#
_cell.length_a   1.000
_cell.length_b   1.000
_cell.length_c   1.000
_cell.angle_alpha   90.00
_cell.angle_beta   90.00
_cell.angle_gamma   90.00
#
_symmetry.space_group_name_H-M   'P 1'
#
loop_
_entity.id
_entity.type
_entity.pdbx_description
1 polymer ?
#
loop_
_entity_poly.entity_id
_entity_poly.type
_entity_poly.pdbx_seq_one_letter_code
_entity_poly.pdbx_strand_id
1 'polypeptide(L)'
;LCSLHLDNYLLLQPFCTKAQFLNGKAKQDMTEKLADLVTELYPRKPYAVEQKVLAVLWHLLGNMTSSGSLPGAGGNIRTATAKLSKALFAQMGQSLLTHAASQPPHIKKSLEEFLEIAT
;
A
#
# COMPACT_ATOMS: atom_id res chain seq x y z
N LEU A 1 -30.72 5.74 -1.56
CA LEU A 1 -30.09 4.41 -1.40
C LEU A 1 -28.62 4.63 -0.99
N CYS A 2 -28.38 4.89 0.29
CA CYS A 2 -27.08 5.33 0.80
C CYS A 2 -26.76 4.57 2.10
N SER A 3 -25.88 3.56 2.09
CA SER A 3 -25.23 3.06 3.33
C SER A 3 -23.95 2.27 3.08
N LEU A 4 -23.92 1.34 2.11
CA LEU A 4 -22.82 0.37 1.92
C LEU A 4 -21.43 0.98 1.65
N HIS A 5 -21.38 2.21 1.14
CA HIS A 5 -20.11 2.88 0.84
C HIS A 5 -19.47 3.58 2.04
N LEU A 6 -20.23 3.83 3.11
CA LEU A 6 -19.67 4.41 4.33
C LEU A 6 -18.82 3.38 5.05
N ASP A 7 -19.24 2.11 5.04
CA ASP A 7 -18.52 1.01 5.66
C ASP A 7 -17.12 0.85 5.08
N ASN A 8 -16.95 0.86 3.75
CA ASN A 8 -15.63 0.69 3.12
C ASN A 8 -14.64 1.80 3.52
N TYR A 9 -15.09 3.06 3.64
CA TYR A 9 -14.24 4.16 4.12
C TYR A 9 -13.98 4.09 5.64
N LEU A 10 -14.98 3.68 6.42
CA LEU A 10 -14.82 3.47 7.86
C LEU A 10 -13.84 2.32 8.14
N LEU A 11 -13.81 1.33 7.25
CA LEU A 11 -12.91 0.19 7.30
C LEU A 11 -11.48 0.55 6.84
N LEU A 12 -11.32 1.52 5.94
CA LEU A 12 -10.00 1.95 5.45
C LEU A 12 -9.05 2.32 6.61
N GLN A 13 -9.55 3.06 7.60
CA GLN A 13 -8.77 3.45 8.79
C GLN A 13 -8.26 2.24 9.60
N PRO A 14 -9.11 1.31 10.10
CA PRO A 14 -8.65 0.13 10.80
C PRO A 14 -7.84 -0.81 9.91
N PHE A 15 -8.08 -0.88 8.60
CA PHE A 15 -7.21 -1.63 7.68
C PHE A 15 -5.81 -1.02 7.62
N CYS A 16 -5.69 0.30 7.51
CA CYS A 16 -4.41 1.01 7.53
C CYS A 16 -3.65 0.74 8.83
N THR A 17 -4.30 0.96 9.97
CA THR A 17 -3.70 0.69 11.30
C THR A 17 -3.31 -0.78 11.43
N LYS A 18 -4.19 -1.71 11.06
CA LYS A 18 -3.87 -3.14 11.10
C LYS A 18 -2.70 -3.49 10.17
N ALA A 19 -2.62 -2.95 8.96
CA ALA A 19 -1.50 -3.17 8.05
C ALA A 19 -0.17 -2.60 8.57
N GLN A 20 -0.21 -1.61 9.48
CA GLN A 20 0.99 -1.08 10.14
C GLN A 20 1.38 -1.89 11.38
N PHE A 21 0.41 -2.33 12.18
CA PHE A 21 0.65 -2.98 13.49
C PHE A 21 0.68 -4.51 13.46
N LEU A 22 0.04 -5.16 12.47
CA LEU A 22 0.08 -6.61 12.34
C LEU A 22 1.42 -7.10 11.79
N ASN A 23 1.69 -8.38 12.01
CA ASN A 23 2.90 -9.04 11.50
C ASN A 23 2.57 -10.35 10.77
N GLY A 24 3.48 -10.80 9.90
CA GLY A 24 3.33 -12.05 9.15
C GLY A 24 2.12 -12.07 8.21
N LYS A 25 1.41 -13.21 8.16
CA LYS A 25 0.28 -13.45 7.25
C LYS A 25 -0.90 -12.49 7.45
N ALA A 26 -1.14 -12.05 8.68
CA ALA A 26 -2.23 -11.11 8.97
C ALA A 26 -1.96 -9.72 8.35
N LYS A 27 -0.72 -9.25 8.40
CA LYS A 27 -0.31 -7.99 7.74
C LYS A 27 -0.51 -8.08 6.23
N GLN A 28 -0.14 -9.22 5.64
CA GLN A 28 -0.29 -9.48 4.21
C GLN A 28 -1.76 -9.44 3.79
N ASP A 29 -2.63 -10.20 4.45
CA ASP A 29 -4.06 -10.26 4.13
C ASP A 29 -4.70 -8.87 4.19
N MET A 30 -4.35 -8.06 5.20
CA MET A 30 -4.82 -6.68 5.29
C MET A 30 -4.28 -5.80 4.17
N THR A 31 -3.02 -6.00 3.75
CA THR A 31 -2.40 -5.23 2.64
C THR A 31 -3.04 -5.58 1.29
N GLU A 32 -3.33 -6.86 1.06
CA GLU A 32 -4.05 -7.30 -0.15
C GLU A 32 -5.47 -6.73 -0.17
N LYS A 33 -6.20 -6.82 0.95
CA LYS A 33 -7.53 -6.22 1.08
C LYS A 33 -7.49 -4.72 0.87
N LEU A 34 -6.45 -4.03 1.35
CA LEU A 34 -6.23 -2.60 1.08
C LEU A 34 -6.09 -2.32 -0.40
N ALA A 35 -5.38 -3.17 -1.16
CA ALA A 35 -5.20 -2.99 -2.59
C ALA A 35 -6.54 -3.06 -3.33
N ASP A 36 -7.38 -4.04 -2.97
CA ASP A 36 -8.71 -4.18 -3.57
C ASP A 36 -9.63 -3.01 -3.14
N LEU A 37 -9.61 -2.62 -1.86
CA LEU A 37 -10.35 -1.46 -1.32
C LEU A 37 -9.97 -0.14 -1.99
N VAL A 38 -8.68 0.09 -2.26
CA VAL A 38 -8.21 1.28 -2.98
C VAL A 38 -8.89 1.38 -4.33
N THR A 39 -8.93 0.31 -5.11
CA THR A 39 -9.55 0.37 -6.44
C THR A 39 -11.04 0.70 -6.40
N GLU A 40 -11.74 0.29 -5.34
CA GLU A 40 -13.17 0.59 -5.17
C GLU A 40 -13.44 1.99 -4.59
N LEU A 41 -12.58 2.46 -3.69
CA LEU A 41 -12.73 3.73 -2.99
C LEU A 41 -12.12 4.92 -3.73
N TYR A 42 -11.06 4.70 -4.51
CA TYR A 42 -10.35 5.74 -5.25
C TYR A 42 -11.25 6.58 -6.16
N PRO A 43 -12.14 6.03 -7.01
CA PRO A 43 -13.03 6.85 -7.83
C PRO A 43 -14.05 7.68 -7.02
N ARG A 44 -14.30 7.34 -5.75
CA ARG A 44 -15.23 8.07 -4.89
C ARG A 44 -14.54 9.17 -4.07
N LYS A 45 -13.41 8.82 -3.45
CA LYS A 45 -12.65 9.71 -2.56
C LYS A 45 -11.15 9.50 -2.76
N PRO A 46 -10.60 9.91 -3.90
CA PRO A 46 -9.19 9.65 -4.25
C PRO A 46 -8.28 10.26 -3.18
N TYR A 47 -8.48 11.53 -2.84
CA TYR A 47 -7.66 12.24 -1.85
C TYR A 47 -7.57 11.53 -0.48
N ALA A 48 -8.68 11.00 0.02
CA ALA A 48 -8.69 10.35 1.33
C ALA A 48 -8.06 8.96 1.30
N VAL A 49 -8.21 8.24 0.18
CA VAL A 49 -7.53 6.97 -0.07
C VAL A 49 -6.03 7.19 -0.19
N GLU A 50 -5.61 8.17 -0.98
CA GLU A 50 -4.20 8.53 -1.15
C GLU A 50 -3.55 8.86 0.20
N GLN A 51 -4.12 9.80 0.96
CA GLN A 51 -3.54 10.23 2.24
C GLN A 51 -3.35 9.06 3.22
N LYS A 52 -4.33 8.14 3.31
CA LYS A 52 -4.29 7.02 4.26
C LYS A 52 -3.45 5.85 3.75
N VAL A 53 -3.61 5.48 2.48
CA VAL A 53 -2.98 4.30 1.90
C VAL A 53 -1.53 4.58 1.51
N LEU A 54 -1.22 5.77 1.01
CA LEU A 54 0.17 6.17 0.77
C LEU A 54 0.97 6.10 2.07
N ALA A 55 0.43 6.62 3.17
CA ALA A 55 1.07 6.51 4.48
C ALA A 55 1.40 5.05 4.81
N VAL A 56 0.42 4.13 4.70
CA VAL A 56 0.63 2.70 4.94
C VAL A 56 1.66 2.09 4.00
N LEU A 57 1.62 2.45 2.72
CA LEU A 57 2.57 1.98 1.71
C LEU A 57 4.00 2.41 2.07
N TRP A 58 4.21 3.68 2.42
CA TRP A 58 5.51 4.18 2.84
C TRP A 58 6.00 3.49 4.11
N HIS A 59 5.12 3.28 5.08
CA HIS A 59 5.45 2.52 6.28
C HIS A 59 5.81 1.06 5.98
N LEU A 60 5.09 0.40 5.06
CA LEU A 60 5.42 -0.96 4.61
C LEU A 60 6.79 -1.00 3.94
N LEU A 61 7.03 -0.13 2.96
CA LEU A 61 8.28 -0.06 2.23
C LEU A 61 9.47 0.27 3.13
N GLY A 62 9.35 1.27 4.01
CA GLY A 62 10.38 1.64 4.97
C GLY A 62 10.68 0.53 6.00
N ASN A 63 9.67 -0.28 6.36
CA ASN A 63 9.87 -1.42 7.25
C ASN A 63 10.47 -2.65 6.54
N MET A 64 10.41 -2.71 5.20
CA MET A 64 11.04 -3.77 4.40
C MET A 64 12.53 -3.52 4.13
N THR A 65 13.01 -2.29 4.27
CA THR A 65 14.39 -1.92 3.95
C THR A 65 15.43 -2.28 5.02
N SER A 66 15.01 -2.84 6.16
CA SER A 66 15.93 -3.36 7.17
C SER A 66 15.95 -4.89 7.09
N SER A 67 17.07 -5.44 6.62
CA SER A 67 17.33 -6.87 6.40
C SER A 67 16.54 -7.54 5.27
N GLY A 68 17.19 -7.60 4.10
CA GLY A 68 17.16 -8.84 3.35
C GLY A 68 17.56 -9.99 4.30
N SER A 69 16.75 -11.06 4.31
CA SER A 69 16.80 -12.26 5.16
C SER A 69 15.67 -12.34 6.18
N LEU A 70 14.51 -12.83 5.74
CA LEU A 70 13.86 -13.88 6.52
C LEU A 70 13.61 -15.08 5.59
N PRO A 71 14.48 -16.11 5.63
CA PRO A 71 14.25 -17.34 4.88
C PRO A 71 12.95 -17.99 5.38
N GLY A 72 11.93 -18.06 4.52
CA GLY A 72 10.75 -18.89 4.74
C GLY A 72 9.39 -18.17 4.86
N ALA A 73 9.33 -16.85 5.09
CA ALA A 73 8.03 -16.15 5.28
C ALA A 73 7.90 -14.77 4.60
N GLY A 74 8.99 -14.19 4.08
CA GLY A 74 9.02 -12.81 3.55
C GLY A 74 8.46 -12.60 2.15
N GLY A 75 8.25 -13.68 1.37
CA GLY A 75 7.80 -13.56 -0.03
C GLY A 75 6.40 -12.98 -0.17
N ASN A 76 5.50 -13.30 0.76
CA ASN A 76 4.09 -13.00 0.56
C ASN A 76 3.73 -11.54 0.88
N ILE A 77 4.33 -10.94 1.91
CA ILE A 77 4.13 -9.51 2.20
C ILE A 77 4.72 -8.65 1.08
N ARG A 78 5.85 -9.06 0.51
CA ARG A 78 6.47 -8.42 -0.65
C ARG A 78 5.51 -8.41 -1.85
N THR A 79 4.86 -9.54 -2.14
CA THR A 79 3.83 -9.65 -3.19
C THR A 79 2.60 -8.79 -2.89
N ALA A 80 2.10 -8.79 -1.66
CA ALA A 80 0.95 -7.97 -1.27
C ALA A 80 1.23 -6.47 -1.39
N THR A 81 2.42 -6.02 -0.94
CA THR A 81 2.86 -4.64 -1.11
C THR A 81 3.06 -4.30 -2.57
N ALA A 82 3.62 -5.19 -3.39
CA ALA A 82 3.70 -4.99 -4.83
C ALA A 82 2.32 -4.83 -5.47
N LYS A 83 1.34 -5.66 -5.09
CA LYS A 83 -0.06 -5.56 -5.55
C LYS A 83 -0.66 -4.20 -5.15
N LEU A 84 -0.47 -3.76 -3.90
CA LEU A 84 -0.92 -2.45 -3.42
C LEU A 84 -0.28 -1.30 -4.20
N SER A 85 1.03 -1.33 -4.41
CA SER A 85 1.77 -0.34 -5.20
C SER A 85 1.24 -0.26 -6.63
N LYS A 86 1.09 -1.42 -7.30
CA LYS A 86 0.57 -1.50 -8.67
C LYS A 86 -0.87 -1.00 -8.76
N ALA A 87 -1.72 -1.34 -7.80
CA ALA A 87 -3.10 -0.85 -7.74
C ALA A 87 -3.16 0.68 -7.57
N LEU A 88 -2.37 1.25 -6.66
CA LEU A 88 -2.25 2.70 -6.51
C LEU A 88 -1.70 3.36 -7.77
N PHE A 89 -0.67 2.79 -8.39
CA PHE A 89 -0.09 3.33 -9.61
C PHE A 89 -1.08 3.28 -10.78
N ALA A 90 -1.90 2.23 -10.89
CA ALA A 90 -2.96 2.16 -11.90
C ALA A 90 -4.03 3.26 -11.72
N GLN A 91 -4.24 3.74 -10.49
CA GLN A 91 -5.23 4.77 -10.17
C GLN A 91 -4.66 6.20 -10.22
N MET A 92 -3.45 6.41 -9.69
CA MET A 92 -2.78 7.72 -9.57
C MET A 92 -1.78 8.02 -10.70
N GLY A 93 -1.25 7.00 -11.36
CA GLY A 93 -0.17 7.12 -12.32
C GLY A 93 1.07 7.81 -11.74
N GLN A 94 1.53 8.85 -12.45
CA GLN A 94 2.75 9.59 -12.12
C GLN A 94 2.66 10.33 -10.77
N SER A 95 1.46 10.69 -10.30
CA SER A 95 1.28 11.33 -8.99
C SER A 95 1.85 10.47 -7.86
N LEU A 96 1.79 9.13 -7.97
CA LEU A 96 2.39 8.22 -7.00
C LEU A 96 3.92 8.41 -6.92
N LEU A 97 4.58 8.59 -8.06
CA LEU A 97 6.02 8.84 -8.13
C LEU A 97 6.39 10.22 -7.58
N THR A 98 5.54 11.24 -7.83
CA THR A 98 5.70 12.56 -7.22
C THR A 98 5.63 12.48 -5.68
N HIS A 99 4.68 11.72 -5.13
CA HIS A 99 4.62 11.49 -3.70
C HIS A 99 5.84 10.69 -3.19
N ALA A 100 6.29 9.69 -3.94
CA ALA A 100 7.50 8.93 -3.63
C ALA A 100 8.77 9.81 -3.65
N ALA A 101 8.81 10.85 -4.48
CA ALA A 101 9.91 11.81 -4.50
C ALA A 101 10.00 12.64 -3.21
N SER A 102 8.90 12.79 -2.46
CA SER A 102 8.90 13.38 -1.11
C SER A 102 9.29 12.39 -0.01
N GLN A 103 9.40 11.10 -0.33
CA GLN A 103 9.80 10.05 0.61
C GLN A 103 11.32 9.81 0.55
N PRO A 104 11.90 9.15 1.57
CA PRO A 104 13.30 8.76 1.56
C PRO A 104 13.68 7.94 0.30
N PRO A 105 14.93 8.07 -0.18
CA PRO A 105 15.38 7.45 -1.44
C PRO A 105 15.26 5.92 -1.44
N HIS A 106 15.38 5.26 -0.28
CA HIS A 106 15.20 3.81 -0.16
C HIS A 106 13.74 3.36 -0.37
N ILE A 107 12.76 4.17 0.07
CA ILE A 107 11.33 3.92 -0.14
C ILE A 107 11.00 4.05 -1.61
N LYS A 108 11.42 5.17 -2.22
CA LYS A 108 11.23 5.41 -3.65
C LYS A 108 11.84 4.29 -4.49
N LYS A 109 13.09 3.90 -4.21
CA LYS A 109 13.77 2.81 -4.92
C LYS A 109 13.01 1.48 -4.80
N SER A 110 12.56 1.13 -3.59
CA SER A 110 11.76 -0.09 -3.37
C SER A 110 10.43 -0.04 -4.14
N LEU A 111 9.77 1.12 -4.19
CA LEU A 111 8.56 1.31 -4.97
C LEU A 111 8.82 1.10 -6.47
N GLU A 112 9.86 1.73 -7.02
CA GLU A 112 10.23 1.61 -8.44
C GLU A 112 10.57 0.16 -8.80
N GLU A 113 11.25 -0.58 -7.92
CA GLU A 113 11.48 -2.02 -8.06
C GLU A 113 10.17 -2.82 -8.11
N PHE A 114 9.19 -2.51 -7.25
CA PHE A 114 7.89 -3.21 -7.24
C PHE A 114 7.03 -2.92 -8.45
N LEU A 115 7.10 -1.69 -8.95
CA LEU A 115 6.39 -1.27 -10.14
C LEU A 115 7.09 -1.74 -11.41
N GLU A 116 8.26 -2.39 -11.30
CA GLU A 116 9.10 -2.80 -12.43
C GLU A 116 9.46 -1.60 -13.33
N ILE A 117 9.53 -0.40 -12.74
CA ILE A 117 9.95 0.85 -13.39
C ILE A 117 11.49 1.00 -13.30
N ALA A 118 12.15 0.14 -12.53
CA ALA A 118 13.61 0.04 -12.48
C ALA A 118 14.18 -0.32 -13.87
N THR A 119 14.74 0.69 -14.55
CA THR A 119 15.59 0.54 -15.74
C THR A 119 17.01 0.17 -15.33
#